data_AF-A0A530QR47-F1
#
_entry.id   AF-A0A530QR47-F1
#
_cell.length_a   1.000
_cell.length_b   1.000
_cell.length_c   1.000
_cell.angle_alpha   90.00
_cell.angle_beta   90.00
_cell.angle_gamma   90.00
#
_symmetry.space_group_name_H-M   'P 1'
#
loop_
_entity.id
_entity.type
_entity.pdbx_description
1 polymer ?
#
loop_
_entity_poly.entity_id
_entity_poly.type
_entity_poly.pdbx_seq_one_letter_code
_entity_poly.pdbx_strand_id
1 'polypeptide(L)'
;MDGRALDRECLASALVEHELGMAVAAMGSIEEWRSKKGSAPPLVAILFNLGGRKVTDHGIADEIRHISSEFKSIPVVILADNEELTQILTALECGARGYI
;
A
#
# COMPACT_ATOMS: atom_id res chain seq x y z
N MET A 1 -3.05 2.58 -1.34
CA MET A 1 -2.49 3.85 -0.83
C MET A 1 -1.48 4.37 -1.81
N ASP A 2 -1.70 5.58 -2.29
CA ASP A 2 -0.79 6.26 -3.22
C ASP A 2 -1.01 7.77 -3.14
N GLY A 3 0.07 8.53 -2.91
CA GLY A 3 0.02 9.99 -2.87
C GLY A 3 -0.28 10.63 -4.23
N ARG A 4 -0.11 9.89 -5.34
CA ARG A 4 -0.41 10.32 -6.70
C ARG A 4 -1.88 10.10 -7.01
N ALA A 5 -2.64 11.20 -7.08
CA ALA A 5 -4.09 11.12 -7.20
C ALA A 5 -4.58 10.35 -8.44
N LEU A 6 -4.00 10.59 -9.61
CA LEU A 6 -4.43 9.92 -10.85
C LEU A 6 -4.16 8.41 -10.80
N ASP A 7 -2.93 8.01 -10.44
CA ASP A 7 -2.54 6.60 -10.33
C ASP A 7 -3.41 5.87 -9.30
N ARG A 8 -3.70 6.52 -8.16
CA ARG A 8 -4.56 5.98 -7.12
C ARG A 8 -5.97 5.68 -7.60
N GLU A 9 -6.63 6.65 -8.25
CA GLU A 9 -8.01 6.47 -8.71
C GLU A 9 -8.08 5.47 -9.88
N CYS A 10 -7.08 5.47 -10.77
CA CYS A 10 -6.98 4.51 -11.87
C CYS A 10 -6.86 3.08 -11.34
N LEU A 11 -5.93 2.84 -10.41
CA LEU A 11 -5.75 1.53 -9.79
C LEU A 11 -6.99 1.09 -9.01
N ALA A 12 -7.60 1.99 -8.23
CA ALA A 12 -8.81 1.68 -7.48
C ALA A 12 -9.96 1.29 -8.42
N SER A 13 -10.16 2.03 -9.51
CA SER A 13 -11.19 1.73 -10.52
C SER A 13 -10.95 0.36 -11.14
N ALA A 14 -9.70 0.06 -11.54
CA ALA A 14 -9.36 -1.24 -12.13
C ALA A 14 -9.63 -2.41 -11.16
N LEU A 15 -9.30 -2.27 -9.86
CA LEU A 15 -9.55 -3.32 -8.86
C LEU A 15 -11.05 -3.54 -8.61
N VAL A 16 -11.87 -2.47 -8.69
CA VAL A 16 -13.33 -2.56 -8.57
C VAL A 16 -13.93 -3.24 -9.80
N GLU A 17 -13.48 -2.87 -11.01
CA GLU A 17 -13.96 -3.44 -12.28
C GLU A 17 -13.65 -4.94 -12.40
N HIS A 18 -12.55 -5.41 -11.83
CA HIS A 18 -12.15 -6.82 -11.86
C HIS A 18 -12.74 -7.66 -10.72
N GLU A 19 -13.72 -7.14 -9.98
CA GLU A 19 -14.47 -7.85 -8.94
C GLU A 19 -13.56 -8.64 -7.96
N LEU A 20 -12.61 -7.94 -7.33
CA LEU A 20 -11.65 -8.52 -6.37
C LEU A 20 -12.28 -9.24 -5.15
N GLY A 21 -13.62 -9.28 -5.05
CA GLY A 21 -14.37 -9.88 -3.95
C GLY A 21 -14.30 -9.07 -2.66
N MET A 22 -13.77 -7.85 -2.71
CA MET A 22 -13.58 -6.97 -1.57
C MET A 22 -13.83 -5.52 -1.92
N ALA A 23 -14.29 -4.73 -0.94
CA ALA A 23 -14.45 -3.30 -1.10
C ALA A 23 -13.07 -2.63 -1.25
N VAL A 24 -12.92 -1.80 -2.27
CA VAL A 24 -11.69 -1.04 -2.53
C VAL A 24 -11.90 0.41 -2.09
N ALA A 25 -10.95 0.93 -1.32
CA ALA A 25 -10.94 2.33 -0.89
C ALA A 25 -9.64 3.00 -1.33
N ALA A 26 -9.75 4.02 -2.17
CA ALA A 26 -8.64 4.88 -2.55
C ALA A 26 -8.28 5.79 -1.36
N MET A 27 -7.04 5.67 -0.88
CA MET A 27 -6.47 6.51 0.18
C MET A 27 -5.13 7.08 -0.28
N GLY A 28 -4.92 8.38 -0.09
CA GLY A 28 -3.65 9.06 -0.35
C GLY A 28 -2.61 8.82 0.72
N SER A 29 -3.04 8.63 1.97
CA SER A 29 -2.16 8.32 3.11
C SER A 29 -2.89 7.51 4.18
N ILE A 30 -2.15 7.11 5.21
CA ILE A 30 -2.73 6.39 6.33
C ILE A 30 -3.55 7.28 7.27
N GLU A 31 -3.20 8.56 7.37
CA GLU A 31 -3.96 9.58 8.10
C GLU A 31 -5.35 9.74 7.51
N GLU A 32 -5.47 9.69 6.18
CA GLU A 32 -6.75 9.71 5.50
C GLU A 32 -7.62 8.52 5.91
N TRP A 33 -7.05 7.31 5.91
CA TRP A 33 -7.75 6.11 6.39
C TRP A 33 -8.20 6.28 7.85
N ARG A 34 -7.33 6.78 8.74
CA ARG A 34 -7.65 7.00 10.16
C ARG A 34 -8.85 7.94 10.35
N SER A 35 -8.99 8.96 9.50
CA SER A 35 -10.12 9.89 9.54
C SER A 35 -11.45 9.28 9.08
N LYS A 36 -11.41 8.28 8.18
CA LYS A 36 -12.58 7.65 7.55
C LYS A 36 -12.97 6.30 8.16
N LYS A 37 -12.10 5.70 8.98
CA LYS A 37 -12.28 4.32 9.50
C LYS A 37 -13.58 4.08 10.27
N GLY A 38 -14.17 5.12 10.88
CA GLY A 38 -15.38 4.99 11.71
C GLY A 38 -16.63 4.53 10.95
N SER A 39 -16.67 4.75 9.64
CA SER A 39 -17.78 4.36 8.75
C SER A 39 -17.38 3.33 7.69
N ALA A 40 -16.14 2.85 7.71
CA ALA A 40 -15.61 1.94 6.70
C ALA A 40 -15.77 0.46 7.12
N PRO A 41 -15.92 -0.47 6.16
CA PRO A 41 -15.78 -1.90 6.43
C PRO A 41 -14.43 -2.24 7.08
N PRO A 42 -14.30 -3.41 7.75
CA PRO A 42 -13.03 -3.85 8.30
C PRO A 42 -11.91 -3.84 7.26
N LEU A 43 -10.79 -3.22 7.59
CA LEU A 43 -9.59 -3.24 6.75
C LEU A 43 -9.01 -4.66 6.75
N VAL A 44 -8.81 -5.23 5.56
CA VAL A 44 -8.33 -6.61 5.40
C VAL A 44 -6.99 -6.72 4.68
N ALA A 45 -6.59 -5.67 3.93
CA ALA A 45 -5.29 -5.56 3.27
C ALA A 45 -4.97 -4.09 2.97
N ILE A 46 -3.68 -3.78 2.84
CA ILE A 46 -3.17 -2.49 2.40
C ILE A 46 -2.28 -2.74 1.18
N LEU A 47 -2.69 -2.24 0.01
CA LEU A 47 -1.81 -2.16 -1.15
C LEU A 47 -1.14 -0.79 -1.16
N PHE A 48 0.18 -0.72 -1.02
CA PHE A 48 0.95 0.53 -0.99
C PHE A 48 1.75 0.69 -2.27
N ASN A 49 1.37 1.67 -3.10
CA ASN A 49 1.96 1.88 -4.41
C ASN A 49 3.13 2.87 -4.33
N LEU A 50 4.33 2.38 -4.64
CA LEU A 50 5.55 3.18 -4.74
C LEU A 50 5.70 3.80 -6.14
N GLY A 51 5.12 3.17 -7.16
CA GLY A 51 5.40 3.49 -8.57
C GLY A 51 6.88 3.32 -8.86
N GLY A 52 7.48 4.33 -9.51
CA GLY A 52 8.91 4.35 -9.82
C GLY A 52 9.84 4.65 -8.62
N ARG A 53 9.30 4.91 -7.42
CA ARG A 53 10.12 5.12 -6.21
C ARG A 53 10.73 3.80 -5.74
N LYS A 54 11.95 3.86 -5.22
CA LYS A 54 12.64 2.72 -4.62
C LYS A 54 12.41 2.69 -3.11
N VAL A 55 12.36 1.50 -2.52
CA VAL A 55 12.36 1.29 -1.07
C VAL A 55 13.60 1.92 -0.41
N THR A 56 14.71 1.96 -1.15
CA THR A 56 15.97 2.60 -0.74
C THR A 56 15.94 4.13 -0.83
N ASP A 57 14.91 4.72 -1.43
CA ASP A 57 14.76 6.17 -1.43
C ASP A 57 14.47 6.66 -0.01
N HIS A 58 14.94 7.88 0.28
CA HIS A 58 14.90 8.44 1.62
C HIS A 58 13.46 8.43 2.19
N GLY A 59 13.27 7.75 3.32
CA GLY A 59 12.03 7.71 4.08
C GLY A 59 11.03 6.61 3.66
N ILE A 60 11.20 5.96 2.50
CA ILE A 60 10.25 4.93 2.04
C ILE A 60 10.29 3.68 2.94
N ALA A 61 11.48 3.18 3.26
CA ALA A 61 11.63 2.06 4.17
C ALA A 61 11.01 2.34 5.56
N ASP A 62 11.16 3.55 6.07
CA ASP A 62 10.57 3.95 7.36
C ASP A 62 9.06 4.06 7.30
N GLU A 63 8.51 4.54 6.17
CA GLU A 63 7.07 4.56 5.92
C GLU A 63 6.49 3.13 5.89
N ILE A 64 7.15 2.19 5.19
CA ILE A 64 6.73 0.79 5.15
C ILE A 64 6.76 0.18 6.55
N ARG A 65 7.84 0.41 7.33
CA ARG A 65 7.93 -0.07 8.72
C ARG A 65 6.83 0.53 9.59
N HIS A 66 6.57 1.84 9.46
CA HIS A 66 5.55 2.52 10.22
C HIS A 66 4.17 1.89 9.99
N ILE A 67 3.75 1.78 8.72
CA ILE A 67 2.47 1.19 8.34
C ILE A 67 2.39 -0.27 8.82
N SER A 68 3.43 -1.07 8.53
CA SER A 68 3.44 -2.49 8.91
C SER A 68 3.39 -2.70 10.43
N SER A 69 4.03 -1.82 11.20
CA SER A 69 4.04 -1.87 12.66
C SER A 69 2.72 -1.44 13.30
N GLU A 70 2.00 -0.50 12.68
CA GLU A 70 0.68 -0.05 13.12
C GLU A 70 -0.38 -1.11 12.82
N PHE A 71 -0.30 -1.74 11.63
CA PHE A 71 -1.29 -2.71 11.16
C PHE A 71 -0.78 -4.15 11.19
N LYS A 72 -0.26 -4.60 12.35
CA LYS A 72 0.39 -5.93 12.48
C LYS A 72 -0.43 -7.10 11.92
N SER A 73 -1.75 -7.07 12.07
CA SER A 73 -2.65 -8.12 11.56
C SER A 73 -3.08 -7.93 10.11
N ILE A 74 -2.90 -6.75 9.52
CA ILE A 74 -3.32 -6.44 8.14
C ILE A 74 -2.12 -6.50 7.17
N PRO A 75 -2.18 -7.27 6.08
CA PRO A 75 -1.06 -7.40 5.15
C PRO A 75 -0.82 -6.08 4.43
N VAL A 76 0.41 -5.59 4.51
CA VAL A 76 0.92 -4.51 3.66
C VAL A 76 1.60 -5.16 2.46
N VAL A 77 1.07 -4.96 1.26
CA VAL A 77 1.63 -5.43 0.00
C VAL A 77 2.16 -4.22 -0.74
N ILE A 78 3.40 -4.27 -1.20
CA ILE A 78 4.01 -3.22 -2.01
C ILE A 78 3.65 -3.45 -3.47
N LEU A 79 3.23 -2.38 -4.15
CA LEU A 79 3.13 -2.34 -5.61
C LEU A 79 4.20 -1.38 -6.12
N ALA A 80 5.08 -1.83 -7.01
CA ALA A 80 6.17 -0.99 -7.51
C ALA A 80 6.59 -1.37 -8.92
N ASP A 81 7.09 -0.40 -9.68
CA ASP A 81 7.55 -0.63 -11.06
C ASP A 81 8.92 -1.33 -11.10
N ASN A 82 9.59 -1.46 -9.95
CA ASN A 82 10.94 -1.99 -9.83
C ASN A 82 10.92 -3.47 -9.40
N GLU A 83 11.55 -4.34 -10.19
CA GLU A 83 11.63 -5.79 -9.93
C GLU A 83 13.01 -6.24 -9.40
N GLU A 84 13.87 -5.31 -8.96
CA GLU A 84 15.19 -5.64 -8.41
C GLU A 84 15.03 -6.41 -7.09
N LEU A 85 15.70 -7.56 -6.98
CA LEU A 85 15.65 -8.42 -5.79
C LEU A 85 15.98 -7.68 -4.49
N THR A 86 16.90 -6.71 -4.54
CA THR A 86 17.26 -5.89 -3.39
C THR A 86 16.09 -5.05 -2.88
N GLN A 87 15.26 -4.51 -3.77
CA GLN A 87 14.06 -3.75 -3.40
C GLN A 87 13.02 -4.67 -2.76
N ILE A 88 12.78 -5.84 -3.36
CA ILE A 88 11.85 -6.83 -2.86
C ILE A 88 12.23 -7.28 -1.44
N LEU A 89 13.49 -7.70 -1.25
CA LEU A 89 13.98 -8.13 0.07
C LEU A 89 13.92 -7.01 1.09
N THR A 90 14.33 -5.79 0.73
CA THR A 90 14.27 -4.63 1.64
C THR A 90 12.83 -4.33 2.07
N ALA A 91 11.85 -4.40 1.16
CA ALA A 91 10.44 -4.20 1.50
C ALA A 91 9.93 -5.25 2.49
N LEU A 92 10.27 -6.52 2.26
CA LEU A 92 9.88 -7.63 3.15
C LEU A 92 10.53 -7.49 4.53
N GLU A 93 11.81 -7.11 4.59
CA GLU A 93 12.51 -6.81 5.85
C GLU A 93 11.90 -5.61 6.60
N CYS A 94 11.27 -4.67 5.88
CA CYS A 94 10.52 -3.56 6.47
C CYS A 94 9.11 -3.95 6.96
N GLY A 95 8.69 -5.20 6.79
CA GLY A 95 7.42 -5.72 7.30
C GLY A 95 6.32 -5.87 6.25
N ALA A 96 6.60 -5.59 4.98
CA ALA A 96 5.69 -5.94 3.91
C ALA A 96 5.48 -7.47 3.85
N ARG A 97 4.27 -7.90 3.51
CA ARG A 97 3.90 -9.31 3.34
C ARG A 97 3.80 -9.76 1.89
N GLY A 98 4.02 -8.85 0.95
CA GLY A 98 4.05 -9.13 -0.47
C GLY A 98 4.65 -7.96 -1.24
N TYR A 99 5.06 -8.25 -2.46
CA TYR A 99 5.58 -7.29 -3.42
C TYR A 99 5.07 -7.69 -4.80
N ILE A 100 4.46 -6.75 -5.53
CA ILE A 100 3.88 -6.90 -6.87
C ILE A 100 4.54 -5.88 -7.79
#